data_AF-A0A812JVE3-F1
#
_entry.id   AF-A0A812JVE3-F1
#
_cell.length_a   1.000
_cell.length_b   1.000
_cell.length_c   1.000
_cell.angle_alpha   90.00
_cell.angle_beta   90.00
_cell.angle_gamma   90.00
#
_symmetry.space_group_name_H-M   'P 1'
#
loop_
_entity.id
_entity.type
_entity.pdbx_description
1 polymer ?
#
loop_
_entity_poly.entity_id
_entity_poly.type
_entity_poly.pdbx_seq_one_letter_code
_entity_poly.pdbx_strand_id
1 'polypeptide(L)'
;MSSPLPASSHKRRRILQRCTSLEQEPENCDQCDLSSSPPGIRSLKDLAEWPLDVATALCGGNDEKNEELRLRLRNHLLTGMILNTDYSGLDCPREAMEMGIQALKRVLDLEIPGSVLRVGRTCDKGAIQKRVQVELARSFDFEGGHQHCHFEDILHRLPKSAQDYISAATPNKSAPKADRAAAFGAIATWIMQNRSWLFSLDAESYCCVHDRRCRVHKFAGAEDDSSLRMNVAGVTCHAWSSEGLNEGSAHESEIPLAAWLAERVYMFEQKAEDVAFLECTPRFPAQQRLSEVFGALGKVFAWTDGPEWHGWPHRRRRVLAVVVNTLTASWVGDTDVSVLKDANYSFVRWFPLGGIQRLRDWQELYHEKLAESPSCEHSYAMWIILLVVKVPVEASCGPPNSLMAQWYPFVAPNKMTVMKKTSLTPAQIKTLAGNSMHLRTQMTFMLFCLAQIIKKQSGRASLSRASTWMDDEEQ
;
A
#
# COMPACT_ATOMS: atom_id res chain seq x y z
N MET A 1 -12.19 32.36 -35.33
CA MET A 1 -12.65 31.68 -34.11
C MET A 1 -12.96 30.24 -34.48
N SER A 2 -12.05 29.32 -34.19
CA SER A 2 -12.17 27.90 -34.53
C SER A 2 -12.92 27.16 -33.42
N SER A 3 -14.13 26.70 -33.73
CA SER A 3 -14.97 25.92 -32.83
C SER A 3 -14.26 24.61 -32.41
N PRO A 4 -14.33 24.21 -31.13
CA PRO A 4 -13.74 22.96 -30.69
C PRO A 4 -14.50 21.77 -31.30
N LEU A 5 -13.75 20.86 -31.93
CA LEU A 5 -14.31 19.62 -32.48
C LEU A 5 -14.86 18.73 -31.34
N PRO A 6 -16.03 18.10 -31.54
CA PRO A 6 -16.62 17.22 -30.52
C PRO A 6 -15.74 16.00 -30.27
N ALA A 7 -15.53 15.68 -29.00
CA ALA A 7 -14.79 14.49 -28.59
C ALA A 7 -15.42 13.22 -29.22
N SER A 8 -14.63 12.49 -30.01
CA SER A 8 -15.11 11.38 -30.85
C SER A 8 -15.79 10.27 -30.04
N SER A 9 -16.96 9.83 -30.51
CA SER A 9 -17.75 8.68 -30.02
C SER A 9 -16.95 7.37 -29.84
N HIS A 10 -15.80 7.25 -30.50
CA HIS A 10 -14.88 6.12 -30.35
C HIS A 10 -14.35 5.89 -28.93
N LYS A 11 -14.18 6.96 -28.14
CA LYS A 11 -13.65 6.83 -26.76
C LYS A 11 -14.66 6.19 -25.80
N ARG A 12 -15.96 6.44 -25.98
CA ARG A 12 -17.05 5.79 -25.22
C ARG A 12 -17.19 4.30 -25.55
N ARG A 13 -17.06 3.93 -26.84
CA ARG A 13 -17.21 2.52 -27.29
C ARG A 13 -16.15 1.58 -26.71
N ARG A 14 -14.92 2.05 -26.53
CA ARG A 14 -13.82 1.26 -25.93
C ARG A 14 -14.02 0.93 -24.44
N ILE A 15 -14.70 1.80 -23.68
CA ILE A 15 -14.95 1.55 -22.24
C ILE A 15 -16.00 0.45 -22.08
N LEU A 16 -17.07 0.49 -22.87
CA LEU A 16 -18.14 -0.51 -22.82
C LEU A 16 -17.70 -1.89 -23.36
N GLN A 17 -16.89 -1.93 -24.43
CA GLN A 17 -16.32 -3.20 -24.95
C GLN A 17 -15.36 -3.90 -23.97
N ARG A 18 -14.69 -3.16 -23.07
CA ARG A 18 -13.88 -3.79 -22.01
C ARG A 18 -14.73 -4.45 -20.93
N CYS A 19 -15.96 -3.97 -20.69
CA CYS A 19 -16.89 -4.63 -19.78
C CYS A 19 -17.46 -5.93 -20.36
N THR A 20 -17.63 -6.08 -21.67
CA THR A 20 -18.12 -7.35 -22.26
C THR A 20 -17.04 -8.45 -22.31
N SER A 21 -15.75 -8.10 -22.22
CA SER A 21 -14.65 -9.09 -22.05
C SER A 21 -14.56 -9.71 -20.64
N LEU A 22 -15.64 -9.61 -19.86
CA LEU A 22 -15.79 -10.20 -18.53
C LEU A 22 -16.29 -11.65 -18.58
N GLU A 23 -16.73 -12.14 -19.73
CA GLU A 23 -17.38 -13.46 -19.91
C GLU A 23 -16.43 -14.60 -20.30
N GLN A 24 -15.12 -14.34 -20.46
CA GLN A 24 -14.15 -15.43 -20.55
C GLN A 24 -13.89 -15.96 -19.14
N GLU A 25 -14.77 -16.87 -18.70
CA GLU A 25 -14.53 -17.67 -17.51
C GLU A 25 -13.18 -18.40 -17.64
N PRO A 26 -12.39 -18.49 -16.56
CA PRO A 26 -11.22 -19.35 -16.59
C PRO A 26 -11.71 -20.78 -16.88
N GLU A 27 -11.39 -21.30 -18.08
CA GLU A 27 -11.88 -22.57 -18.64
C GLU A 27 -11.47 -23.84 -17.83
N ASN A 28 -11.14 -23.73 -16.54
CA ASN A 28 -10.66 -24.85 -15.72
C ASN A 28 -10.93 -24.73 -14.19
N CYS A 29 -11.98 -24.02 -13.76
CA CYS A 29 -12.26 -23.84 -12.31
C CYS A 29 -13.47 -24.65 -11.77
N ASP A 30 -13.86 -25.74 -12.42
CA ASP A 30 -15.09 -26.50 -12.10
C ASP A 30 -15.08 -27.27 -10.76
N GLN A 31 -13.97 -27.25 -9.99
CA GLN A 31 -13.84 -28.03 -8.75
C GLN A 31 -13.94 -27.22 -7.44
N CYS A 32 -14.32 -25.95 -7.50
CA CYS A 32 -14.38 -25.11 -6.29
C CYS A 32 -15.81 -25.02 -5.78
N ASP A 33 -16.10 -25.61 -4.62
CA ASP A 33 -17.37 -25.45 -3.93
C ASP A 33 -17.56 -23.98 -3.51
N LEU A 34 -18.29 -23.22 -4.33
CA LEU A 34 -18.59 -21.81 -4.10
C LEU A 34 -19.62 -21.59 -2.99
N SER A 35 -20.25 -22.66 -2.47
CA SER A 35 -21.33 -22.53 -1.48
C SER A 35 -20.84 -22.11 -0.09
N SER A 36 -19.57 -22.34 0.23
CA SER A 36 -18.95 -21.97 1.52
C SER A 36 -18.28 -20.59 1.52
N SER A 37 -18.28 -19.89 0.38
CA SER A 37 -17.66 -18.57 0.27
C SER A 37 -18.57 -17.50 0.89
N PRO A 38 -18.07 -16.61 1.77
CA PRO A 38 -18.81 -15.46 2.27
C PRO A 38 -19.44 -14.66 1.13
N PRO A 39 -20.54 -13.98 1.44
CA PRO A 39 -21.37 -13.27 0.49
C PRO A 39 -20.69 -12.18 -0.38
N GLY A 40 -19.45 -11.79 -0.09
CA GLY A 40 -18.82 -10.60 -0.65
C GLY A 40 -19.50 -9.34 -0.13
N ILE A 41 -19.10 -8.18 -0.63
CA ILE A 41 -19.78 -6.93 -0.27
C ILE A 41 -21.19 -6.97 -0.85
N ARG A 42 -22.20 -7.02 0.02
CA ARG A 42 -23.64 -6.95 -0.28
C ARG A 42 -24.29 -5.73 0.36
N SER A 43 -23.64 -5.14 1.36
CA SER A 43 -24.17 -4.00 2.11
C SER A 43 -23.09 -2.96 2.42
N LEU A 44 -23.52 -1.77 2.85
CA LEU A 44 -22.61 -0.75 3.41
C LEU A 44 -21.88 -1.25 4.67
N LYS A 45 -22.52 -2.17 5.42
CA LYS A 45 -21.91 -2.80 6.58
C LYS A 45 -20.72 -3.67 6.14
N ASP A 46 -20.90 -4.50 5.12
CA ASP A 46 -19.82 -5.34 4.58
C ASP A 46 -18.67 -4.47 4.01
N LEU A 47 -19.02 -3.33 3.41
CA LEU A 47 -18.02 -2.34 2.96
C LEU A 47 -17.28 -1.66 4.11
N ALA A 48 -17.85 -1.57 5.29
CA ALA A 48 -17.16 -1.06 6.48
C ALA A 48 -16.36 -2.16 7.19
N GLU A 49 -16.82 -3.40 7.12
CA GLU A 49 -16.31 -4.55 7.89
C GLU A 49 -15.32 -5.42 7.10
N TRP A 50 -15.07 -5.18 5.81
CA TRP A 50 -14.09 -5.97 5.05
C TRP A 50 -12.69 -6.07 5.69
N PRO A 51 -12.17 -5.11 6.49
CA PRO A 51 -10.92 -5.33 7.22
C PRO A 51 -11.03 -6.43 8.27
N LEU A 52 -12.18 -6.55 8.92
CA LEU A 52 -12.47 -7.63 9.84
C LEU A 52 -12.52 -8.97 9.11
N ASP A 53 -13.12 -9.02 7.93
CA ASP A 53 -13.15 -10.23 7.12
C ASP A 53 -11.73 -10.71 6.80
N VAL A 54 -10.86 -9.78 6.39
CA VAL A 54 -9.45 -10.07 6.09
C VAL A 54 -8.73 -10.56 7.35
N ALA A 55 -8.86 -9.87 8.49
CA ALA A 55 -8.24 -10.27 9.74
C ALA A 55 -8.77 -11.62 10.24
N THR A 56 -10.07 -11.87 10.13
CA THR A 56 -10.73 -13.12 10.54
C THR A 56 -10.28 -14.27 9.65
N ALA A 57 -10.16 -14.07 8.34
CA ALA A 57 -9.66 -15.10 7.44
C ALA A 57 -8.17 -15.41 7.67
N LEU A 58 -7.36 -14.45 8.12
CA LEU A 58 -5.94 -14.68 8.46
C LEU A 58 -5.78 -15.41 9.80
N CYS A 59 -6.70 -15.18 10.73
CA CYS A 59 -6.67 -15.71 12.10
C CYS A 59 -7.70 -16.81 12.35
N GLY A 60 -8.39 -17.28 11.30
CA GLY A 60 -9.51 -18.19 11.37
C GLY A 60 -9.09 -19.62 11.10
N GLY A 61 -9.78 -20.58 11.73
CA GLY A 61 -9.43 -22.00 11.69
C GLY A 61 -8.75 -22.45 12.99
N ASN A 62 -9.03 -23.69 13.38
CA ASN A 62 -8.50 -24.29 14.61
C ASN A 62 -7.30 -25.22 14.34
N ASP A 63 -6.65 -25.09 13.19
CA ASP A 63 -5.45 -25.87 12.88
C ASP A 63 -4.18 -25.19 13.42
N GLU A 64 -3.15 -26.00 13.64
CA GLU A 64 -1.85 -25.57 14.19
C GLU A 64 -1.20 -24.47 13.35
N LYS A 65 -1.38 -24.52 12.02
CA LYS A 65 -0.82 -23.52 11.09
C LYS A 65 -1.45 -22.15 11.31
N ASN A 66 -2.76 -22.09 11.49
CA ASN A 66 -3.49 -20.86 11.76
C ASN A 66 -3.15 -20.28 13.13
N GLU A 67 -2.91 -21.13 14.14
CA GLU A 67 -2.43 -20.65 15.45
C GLU A 67 -1.04 -20.01 15.36
N GLU A 68 -0.13 -20.59 14.58
CA GLU A 68 1.19 -20.01 14.37
C GLU A 68 1.12 -18.65 13.64
N LEU A 69 0.21 -18.49 12.67
CA LEU A 69 -0.07 -17.20 12.01
C LEU A 69 -0.60 -16.16 13.00
N ARG A 70 -1.56 -16.53 13.86
CA ARG A 70 -2.13 -15.68 14.91
C ARG A 70 -1.05 -15.19 15.87
N LEU A 71 -0.19 -16.10 16.35
CA LEU A 71 0.92 -15.77 17.25
C LEU A 71 1.90 -14.78 16.63
N ARG A 72 2.27 -14.96 15.36
CA ARG A 72 3.15 -14.03 14.63
C ARG A 72 2.53 -12.64 14.51
N LEU A 73 1.27 -12.56 14.07
CA LEU A 73 0.56 -11.28 13.96
C LEU A 73 0.43 -10.59 15.31
N ARG A 74 0.05 -11.33 16.36
CA ARG A 74 0.02 -10.84 17.76
C ARG A 74 1.37 -10.27 18.17
N ASN A 75 2.47 -10.99 17.91
CA ASN A 75 3.81 -10.52 18.23
C ASN A 75 4.14 -9.19 17.52
N HIS A 76 3.87 -9.06 16.22
CA HIS A 76 4.09 -7.80 15.49
C HIS A 76 3.28 -6.64 16.06
N LEU A 77 2.04 -6.89 16.47
CA LEU A 77 1.20 -5.87 17.10
C LEU A 77 1.78 -5.42 18.46
N LEU A 78 2.29 -6.35 19.26
CA LEU A 78 2.87 -6.05 20.57
C LEU A 78 4.24 -5.35 20.47
N THR A 79 5.07 -5.69 19.48
CA THR A 79 6.37 -5.05 19.27
C THR A 79 6.28 -3.73 18.52
N GLY A 80 5.15 -3.47 17.88
CA GLY A 80 4.95 -2.32 17.00
C GLY A 80 5.59 -2.49 15.62
N MET A 81 5.29 -1.53 14.75
CA MET A 81 5.70 -1.49 13.35
C MET A 81 6.12 -0.08 12.98
N ILE A 82 7.13 0.04 12.13
CA ILE A 82 7.59 1.30 11.55
C ILE A 82 7.37 1.25 10.04
N LEU A 83 6.64 2.24 9.52
CA LEU A 83 6.34 2.35 8.11
C LEU A 83 6.97 3.60 7.50
N ASN A 84 7.69 3.40 6.40
CA ASN A 84 8.09 4.46 5.47
C ASN A 84 7.40 4.25 4.13
N THR A 85 7.01 5.33 3.47
CA THR A 85 6.39 5.24 2.14
C THR A 85 7.12 6.09 1.10
N ASP A 86 7.24 5.56 -0.11
CA ASP A 86 7.85 6.23 -1.26
C ASP A 86 6.93 6.14 -2.50
N TYR A 87 6.52 7.29 -3.04
CA TYR A 87 5.59 7.38 -4.17
C TYR A 87 4.24 6.68 -3.91
N SER A 88 3.75 6.74 -2.67
CA SER A 88 2.51 6.08 -2.23
C SER A 88 1.23 6.80 -2.65
N GLY A 89 1.32 7.94 -3.35
CA GLY A 89 0.17 8.69 -3.80
C GLY A 89 -0.57 9.36 -2.63
N LEU A 90 -1.68 8.77 -2.21
CA LEU A 90 -2.50 9.24 -1.08
C LEU A 90 -2.14 8.58 0.25
N ASP A 91 -0.96 7.96 0.32
CA ASP A 91 -0.52 7.19 1.48
C ASP A 91 -1.48 6.02 1.78
N CYS A 92 -1.96 5.38 0.72
CA CYS A 92 -2.85 4.21 0.80
C CYS A 92 -2.22 3.05 1.58
N PRO A 93 -0.90 2.75 1.49
CA PRO A 93 -0.29 1.73 2.32
C PRO A 93 -0.44 1.99 3.82
N ARG A 94 -0.33 3.25 4.25
CA ARG A 94 -0.53 3.62 5.65
C ARG A 94 -1.96 3.36 6.09
N GLU A 95 -2.94 3.84 5.33
CA GLU A 95 -4.36 3.63 5.64
C GLU A 95 -4.72 2.15 5.65
N ALA A 96 -4.19 1.37 4.71
CA ALA A 96 -4.38 -0.07 4.64
C ALA A 96 -3.84 -0.74 5.90
N MET A 97 -2.62 -0.40 6.31
CA MET A 97 -2.02 -0.92 7.54
C MET A 97 -2.80 -0.53 8.79
N GLU A 98 -3.21 0.74 8.93
CA GLU A 98 -4.00 1.22 10.07
C GLU A 98 -5.33 0.45 10.19
N MET A 99 -6.07 0.30 9.08
CA MET A 99 -7.33 -0.46 9.06
C MET A 99 -7.13 -1.94 9.40
N GLY A 100 -6.09 -2.55 8.82
CA GLY A 100 -5.73 -3.94 9.06
C GLY A 100 -5.35 -4.22 10.51
N ILE A 101 -4.56 -3.33 11.12
CA ILE A 101 -4.16 -3.41 12.53
C ILE A 101 -5.38 -3.30 13.45
N GLN A 102 -6.29 -2.35 13.20
CA GLN A 102 -7.48 -2.21 14.02
C GLN A 102 -8.38 -3.44 13.94
N ALA A 103 -8.50 -4.05 12.77
CA ALA A 103 -9.22 -5.30 12.61
C ALA A 103 -8.54 -6.47 13.35
N LEU A 104 -7.22 -6.61 13.24
CA LEU A 104 -6.47 -7.65 13.94
C LEU A 104 -6.56 -7.50 15.46
N LYS A 105 -6.49 -6.28 16.01
CA LYS A 105 -6.67 -6.04 17.46
C LYS A 105 -8.02 -6.58 17.96
N ARG A 106 -9.09 -6.46 17.17
CA ARG A 106 -10.41 -6.99 17.53
C ARG A 106 -10.47 -8.51 17.44
N VAL A 107 -9.96 -9.08 16.35
CA VAL A 107 -9.97 -10.54 16.13
C VAL A 107 -9.11 -11.28 17.16
N LEU A 108 -8.01 -10.67 17.59
CA LEU A 108 -7.08 -11.23 18.56
C LEU A 108 -7.36 -10.79 20.01
N ASP A 109 -8.43 -10.00 20.23
CA ASP A 109 -8.82 -9.45 21.52
C ASP A 109 -7.65 -8.76 22.27
N LEU A 110 -6.99 -7.81 21.60
CA LEU A 110 -5.80 -7.12 22.09
C LEU A 110 -6.05 -5.66 22.44
N GLU A 111 -5.85 -5.34 23.71
CA GLU A 111 -5.80 -3.96 24.20
C GLU A 111 -4.36 -3.45 24.22
N ILE A 112 -3.96 -2.80 23.12
CA ILE A 112 -2.62 -2.20 23.00
C ILE A 112 -2.75 -0.68 23.13
N PRO A 113 -2.10 -0.05 24.14
CA PRO A 113 -2.10 1.39 24.29
C PRO A 113 -1.28 2.07 23.18
N GLY A 114 -1.82 3.15 22.62
CA GLY A 114 -1.16 3.94 21.55
C GLY A 114 -1.10 3.25 20.18
N SER A 115 -0.29 3.84 19.27
CA SER A 115 -0.10 3.30 17.93
C SER A 115 0.80 2.09 17.92
N VAL A 116 0.26 1.02 17.35
CA VAL A 116 1.08 -0.07 16.82
C VAL A 116 1.91 0.40 15.62
N LEU A 117 1.35 1.28 14.76
CA LEU A 117 2.02 1.72 13.53
C LEU A 117 2.62 3.12 13.68
N ARG A 118 3.94 3.21 13.67
CA ARG A 118 4.66 4.48 13.62
C ARG A 118 5.06 4.79 12.18
N VAL A 119 4.70 5.97 11.70
CA VAL A 119 5.13 6.43 10.37
C VAL A 119 6.41 7.24 10.50
N GLY A 120 7.49 6.84 9.83
CA GLY A 120 8.75 7.57 9.87
C GLY A 120 8.79 8.72 8.87
N ARG A 121 8.63 8.36 7.59
CA ARG A 121 8.59 9.32 6.50
C ARG A 121 7.65 8.89 5.38
N THR A 122 7.12 9.89 4.69
CA THR A 122 6.44 9.75 3.40
C THR A 122 7.22 10.49 2.32
N CYS A 123 6.97 10.12 1.07
CA CYS A 123 7.57 10.74 -0.10
C CYS A 123 6.67 10.68 -1.30
N ASP A 124 6.56 11.80 -2.01
CA ASP A 124 5.92 11.83 -3.31
C ASP A 124 6.44 13.00 -4.15
N LYS A 125 6.43 12.84 -5.48
CA LYS A 125 6.82 13.88 -6.44
C LYS A 125 5.62 14.71 -6.91
N GLY A 126 4.42 14.14 -6.87
CA GLY A 126 3.22 14.80 -7.35
C GLY A 126 2.82 15.96 -6.45
N ALA A 127 2.61 17.15 -7.02
CA ALA A 127 2.29 18.35 -6.24
C ALA A 127 1.02 18.20 -5.39
N ILE A 128 0.01 17.51 -5.91
CA ILE A 128 -1.25 17.27 -5.20
C ILE A 128 -1.03 16.26 -4.06
N GLN A 129 -0.33 15.16 -4.35
CA GLN A 129 0.04 14.11 -3.41
C GLN A 129 0.84 14.70 -2.24
N LYS A 130 1.90 15.46 -2.55
CA LYS A 130 2.70 16.21 -1.58
C LYS A 130 1.81 17.09 -0.69
N ARG A 131 0.93 17.90 -1.26
CA ARG A 131 0.06 18.80 -0.50
C ARG A 131 -0.84 18.02 0.48
N VAL A 132 -1.42 16.92 0.02
CA VAL A 132 -2.24 16.05 0.88
C VAL A 132 -1.40 15.39 1.97
N GLN A 133 -0.27 14.78 1.62
CA GLN A 133 0.59 14.08 2.57
C GLN A 133 1.20 15.01 3.63
N VAL A 134 1.59 16.23 3.27
CA VAL A 134 2.06 17.24 4.24
C VAL A 134 0.93 17.62 5.20
N GLU A 135 -0.29 17.81 4.70
CA GLU A 135 -1.42 18.16 5.56
C GLU A 135 -1.87 16.98 6.43
N LEU A 136 -1.79 15.73 5.94
CA LEU A 136 -1.95 14.53 6.76
C LEU A 136 -0.87 14.52 7.85
N ALA A 137 0.40 14.74 7.50
CA ALA A 137 1.48 14.76 8.47
C ALA A 137 1.34 15.81 9.58
N ARG A 138 0.70 16.94 9.26
CA ARG A 138 0.39 18.00 10.22
C ARG A 138 -0.88 17.75 11.02
N SER A 139 -1.87 17.07 10.45
CA SER A 139 -3.20 16.88 11.03
C SER A 139 -3.35 15.63 11.89
N PHE A 140 -2.51 14.60 11.70
CA PHE A 140 -2.57 13.43 12.57
C PHE A 140 -1.94 13.77 13.92
N ASP A 141 -2.77 13.73 14.96
CA ASP A 141 -2.38 14.01 16.33
C ASP A 141 -1.27 13.07 16.81
N PHE A 142 -0.42 13.67 17.63
CA PHE A 142 0.86 13.18 18.10
C PHE A 142 0.73 11.94 18.99
N GLU A 143 0.76 10.74 18.41
CA GLU A 143 1.02 9.55 19.21
C GLU A 143 2.53 9.48 19.51
N GLY A 144 2.91 9.97 20.70
CA GLY A 144 4.29 9.99 21.18
C GLY A 144 5.10 11.23 20.83
N GLY A 145 4.47 12.36 20.46
CA GLY A 145 5.17 13.65 20.31
C GLY A 145 6.01 13.81 19.04
N HIS A 146 5.90 12.91 18.07
CA HIS A 146 6.70 12.95 16.84
C HIS A 146 5.85 13.11 15.59
N GLN A 147 6.03 14.23 14.88
CA GLN A 147 5.52 14.41 13.52
C GLN A 147 6.36 13.60 12.52
N HIS A 148 5.69 12.88 11.62
CA HIS A 148 6.37 12.17 10.55
C HIS A 148 6.84 13.15 9.47
N CYS A 149 7.97 12.82 8.84
CA CYS A 149 8.52 13.67 7.80
C CYS A 149 7.79 13.45 6.47
N HIS A 150 7.70 14.50 5.66
CA HIS A 150 7.44 14.36 4.24
C HIS A 150 8.62 14.93 3.48
N PHE A 151 9.20 14.12 2.61
CA PHE A 151 10.25 14.51 1.67
C PHE A 151 9.69 14.53 0.25
N GLU A 152 10.26 15.35 -0.62
CA GLU A 152 9.91 15.32 -2.05
C GLU A 152 10.51 14.09 -2.74
N ASP A 153 10.76 14.19 -4.06
CA ASP A 153 11.41 13.17 -4.88
C ASP A 153 12.65 12.57 -4.17
N ILE A 154 12.81 11.26 -4.22
CA ILE A 154 13.94 10.55 -3.61
C ILE A 154 15.29 11.12 -4.08
N LEU A 155 15.35 11.66 -5.30
CA LEU A 155 16.56 12.27 -5.85
C LEU A 155 16.97 13.56 -5.11
N HIS A 156 16.01 14.27 -4.49
CA HIS A 156 16.30 15.47 -3.68
C HIS A 156 16.94 15.13 -2.32
N ARG A 157 17.02 13.84 -1.96
CA ARG A 157 17.72 13.38 -0.75
C ARG A 157 19.19 13.10 -0.99
N LEU A 158 19.59 12.94 -2.25
CA LEU A 158 20.96 12.67 -2.62
C LEU A 158 21.83 13.90 -2.38
N PRO A 159 23.13 13.74 -2.07
CA PRO A 159 24.06 14.85 -2.05
C PRO A 159 24.10 15.60 -3.40
N LYS A 160 24.40 16.90 -3.36
CA LYS A 160 24.35 17.75 -4.56
C LYS A 160 25.23 17.25 -5.70
N SER A 161 26.44 16.77 -5.39
CA SER A 161 27.36 16.18 -6.39
C SER A 161 26.76 14.98 -7.12
N ALA A 162 25.98 14.15 -6.43
CA ALA A 162 25.29 13.01 -7.04
C ALA A 162 24.14 13.46 -7.95
N GLN A 163 23.37 14.47 -7.51
CA GLN A 163 22.32 15.06 -8.33
C GLN A 163 22.91 15.66 -9.63
N ASP A 164 24.05 16.33 -9.52
CA ASP A 164 24.74 16.93 -10.66
C ASP A 164 25.27 15.87 -11.63
N TYR A 165 25.86 14.78 -11.12
CA TYR A 165 26.25 13.63 -11.94
C TYR A 165 25.05 13.00 -12.66
N ILE A 166 23.97 12.70 -11.94
CA ILE A 166 22.76 12.08 -12.52
C ILE A 166 22.18 12.98 -13.62
N SER A 167 22.12 14.30 -13.37
CA SER A 167 21.65 15.28 -14.34
C SER A 167 22.53 15.28 -15.60
N ALA A 168 23.85 15.30 -15.44
CA ALA A 168 24.81 15.29 -16.55
C ALA A 168 24.80 13.96 -17.34
N ALA A 169 24.57 12.84 -16.67
CA ALA A 169 24.50 11.52 -17.28
C ALA A 169 23.13 11.21 -17.91
N THR A 170 22.09 12.00 -17.62
CA THR A 170 20.75 11.78 -18.15
C THR A 170 20.73 12.04 -19.67
N PRO A 171 20.34 11.05 -20.49
CA PRO A 171 20.37 11.19 -21.94
C PRO A 171 19.30 12.18 -22.42
N ASN A 172 19.52 12.78 -23.59
CA ASN A 172 18.51 13.60 -24.25
C ASN A 172 17.25 12.75 -24.56
N LYS A 173 16.05 13.33 -24.36
CA LYS A 173 14.78 12.66 -24.69
C LYS A 173 14.67 12.27 -26.16
N SER A 174 15.37 12.96 -27.07
CA SER A 174 15.43 12.63 -28.51
C SER A 174 16.41 11.52 -28.87
N ALA A 175 17.25 11.06 -27.94
CA ALA A 175 18.21 9.99 -28.22
C ALA A 175 17.49 8.66 -28.53
N PRO A 176 18.11 7.77 -29.33
CA PRO A 176 17.57 6.44 -29.61
C PRO A 176 17.18 5.67 -28.33
N LYS A 177 16.09 4.90 -28.39
CA LYS A 177 15.58 4.14 -27.23
C LYS A 177 16.65 3.25 -26.58
N ALA A 178 17.48 2.60 -27.40
CA ALA A 178 18.58 1.76 -26.93
C ALA A 178 19.63 2.55 -26.14
N ASP A 179 20.04 3.72 -26.65
CA ASP A 179 21.02 4.59 -26.00
C ASP A 179 20.49 5.13 -24.67
N ARG A 180 19.20 5.51 -24.62
CA ARG A 180 18.57 5.93 -23.36
C ARG A 180 18.55 4.80 -22.33
N ALA A 181 18.20 3.58 -22.74
CA ALA A 181 18.20 2.42 -21.86
C ALA A 181 19.61 2.12 -21.33
N ALA A 182 20.64 2.19 -22.18
CA ALA A 182 22.03 2.01 -21.77
C ALA A 182 22.48 3.09 -20.79
N ALA A 183 22.15 4.36 -21.04
CA ALA A 183 22.48 5.47 -20.16
C ALA A 183 21.79 5.36 -18.79
N PHE A 184 20.48 5.04 -18.76
CA PHE A 184 19.78 4.81 -17.49
C PHE A 184 20.31 3.59 -16.74
N GLY A 185 20.70 2.52 -17.45
CA GLY A 185 21.39 1.38 -16.85
C GLY A 185 22.75 1.72 -16.24
N ALA A 186 23.52 2.59 -16.89
CA ALA A 186 24.79 3.10 -16.37
C ALA A 186 24.59 3.98 -15.12
N ILE A 187 23.58 4.86 -15.12
CA ILE A 187 23.20 5.64 -13.93
C ILE A 187 22.79 4.71 -12.79
N ALA A 188 21.96 3.70 -13.05
CA ALA A 188 21.51 2.75 -12.03
C ALA A 188 22.68 1.98 -11.41
N THR A 189 23.62 1.52 -12.25
CA THR A 189 24.85 0.85 -11.81
C THR A 189 25.69 1.77 -10.92
N TRP A 190 25.88 3.02 -11.34
CA TRP A 190 26.62 4.02 -10.56
C TRP A 190 25.96 4.29 -9.21
N ILE A 191 24.64 4.50 -9.17
CA ILE A 191 23.89 4.72 -7.93
C ILE A 191 24.08 3.53 -6.98
N MET A 192 23.93 2.30 -7.49
CA MET A 192 24.07 1.09 -6.68
C MET A 192 25.49 0.94 -6.11
N GLN A 193 26.53 1.18 -6.90
CA GLN A 193 27.94 1.13 -6.46
C GLN A 193 28.27 2.19 -5.39
N ASN A 194 27.53 3.30 -5.39
CA ASN A 194 27.75 4.45 -4.51
C ASN A 194 26.74 4.52 -3.35
N ARG A 195 25.87 3.51 -3.19
CA ARG A 195 24.71 3.55 -2.28
C ARG A 195 25.05 3.93 -0.83
N SER A 196 26.22 3.55 -0.32
CA SER A 196 26.58 3.76 1.09
C SER A 196 26.70 5.23 1.49
N TRP A 197 27.32 6.05 0.65
CA TRP A 197 27.42 7.49 0.91
C TRP A 197 26.22 8.27 0.37
N LEU A 198 25.52 7.74 -0.65
CA LEU A 198 24.30 8.34 -1.17
C LEU A 198 23.12 8.27 -0.19
N PHE A 199 23.04 7.18 0.60
CA PHE A 199 21.91 6.88 1.47
C PHE A 199 22.34 6.60 2.92
N SER A 200 23.40 7.26 3.38
CA SER A 200 23.92 7.09 4.75
C SER A 200 22.82 7.18 5.81
N LEU A 201 22.97 6.49 6.94
CA LEU A 201 21.96 6.48 8.01
C LEU A 201 21.76 7.86 8.64
N ASP A 202 22.78 8.72 8.55
CA ASP A 202 22.74 10.13 8.97
C ASP A 202 22.30 11.09 7.86
N ALA A 203 21.91 10.58 6.67
CA ALA A 203 21.49 11.40 5.56
C ALA A 203 20.32 12.31 5.96
N GLU A 204 20.44 13.58 5.58
CA GLU A 204 19.43 14.59 5.81
C GLU A 204 18.85 15.11 4.50
N SER A 205 17.57 15.42 4.51
CA SER A 205 16.91 16.10 3.39
C SER A 205 15.95 17.17 3.93
N TYR A 206 15.55 18.11 3.06
CA TYR A 206 14.61 19.15 3.44
C TYR A 206 13.21 18.55 3.61
N CYS A 207 12.63 18.73 4.80
CA CYS A 207 11.33 18.20 5.16
C CYS A 207 10.24 19.26 4.98
N CYS A 208 9.22 18.97 4.19
CA CYS A 208 8.12 19.90 3.91
C CYS A 208 7.14 20.07 5.10
N VAL A 209 7.21 19.18 6.09
CA VAL A 209 6.39 19.26 7.31
C VAL A 209 7.01 20.22 8.30
N HIS A 210 8.31 20.04 8.58
CA HIS A 210 9.05 20.78 9.62
C HIS A 210 9.80 22.02 9.11
N ASP A 211 9.79 22.27 7.81
CA ASP A 211 10.48 23.41 7.18
C ASP A 211 11.98 23.51 7.54
N ARG A 212 12.65 22.36 7.59
CA ARG A 212 14.09 22.24 7.91
C ARG A 212 14.70 20.96 7.38
N ARG A 213 16.03 20.85 7.39
CA ARG A 213 16.72 19.57 7.16
C ARG A 213 16.41 18.61 8.30
N CYS A 214 15.95 17.42 7.94
CA CYS A 214 15.63 16.35 8.87
C CYS A 214 16.35 15.08 8.44
N ARG A 215 16.74 14.24 9.40
CA ARG A 215 17.20 12.88 9.11
C ARG A 215 16.15 12.12 8.31
N VAL A 216 16.58 11.51 7.22
CA VAL A 216 15.73 10.68 6.35
C VAL A 216 15.38 9.37 7.05
N HIS A 217 16.36 8.77 7.74
CA HIS A 217 16.23 7.47 8.41
C HIS A 217 16.13 7.62 9.93
N LYS A 218 15.08 8.31 10.42
CA LYS A 218 14.92 8.63 11.86
C LYS A 218 15.07 7.43 12.81
N PHE A 219 14.65 6.25 12.37
CA PHE A 219 14.62 5.03 13.17
C PHE A 219 15.76 4.06 12.83
N ALA A 220 16.68 4.44 11.94
CA ALA A 220 17.87 3.66 11.70
C ALA A 220 18.79 3.73 12.94
N GLY A 221 19.29 2.57 13.37
CA GLY A 221 20.25 2.47 14.48
C GLY A 221 19.64 2.50 15.89
N ALA A 222 18.31 2.47 16.04
CA ALA A 222 17.70 2.22 17.35
C ALA A 222 17.86 0.73 17.71
N GLU A 223 18.98 0.37 18.35
CA GLU A 223 19.33 -1.01 18.68
C GLU A 223 18.27 -1.70 19.57
N ASP A 224 17.56 -0.93 20.39
CA ASP A 224 16.53 -1.42 21.31
C ASP A 224 15.13 -1.50 20.66
N ASP A 225 14.97 -1.12 19.39
CA ASP A 225 13.66 -1.11 18.75
C ASP A 225 13.31 -2.47 18.14
N SER A 226 12.47 -3.21 18.87
CA SER A 226 11.96 -4.51 18.42
C SER A 226 10.89 -4.39 17.32
N SER A 227 10.40 -3.20 16.97
CA SER A 227 9.39 -3.03 15.92
C SER A 227 9.84 -3.53 14.55
N LEU A 228 8.92 -4.09 13.78
CA LEU A 228 9.16 -4.48 12.40
C LEU A 228 9.27 -3.23 11.51
N ARG A 229 10.39 -3.05 10.81
CA ARG A 229 10.69 -1.86 9.99
C ARG A 229 10.44 -2.15 8.52
N MET A 230 9.57 -1.35 7.93
CA MET A 230 9.05 -1.58 6.59
C MET A 230 9.16 -0.34 5.71
N ASN A 231 9.39 -0.56 4.42
CA ASN A 231 9.18 0.44 3.39
C ASN A 231 8.16 -0.05 2.37
N VAL A 232 7.27 0.82 1.92
CA VAL A 232 6.30 0.51 0.84
C VAL A 232 6.45 1.54 -0.27
N ALA A 233 6.58 1.07 -1.51
CA ALA A 233 6.68 1.96 -2.67
C ALA A 233 5.69 1.67 -3.79
N GLY A 234 5.07 2.73 -4.32
CA GLY A 234 4.30 2.73 -5.56
C GLY A 234 5.15 3.27 -6.71
N VAL A 235 6.06 2.47 -7.25
CA VAL A 235 7.07 2.98 -8.20
C VAL A 235 6.42 3.50 -9.48
N THR A 236 7.05 4.50 -10.11
CA THR A 236 6.47 5.19 -11.27
C THR A 236 6.22 4.23 -12.44
N CYS A 237 4.96 3.89 -12.67
CA CYS A 237 4.57 2.88 -13.66
C CYS A 237 4.50 3.39 -15.12
N HIS A 238 4.78 4.67 -15.38
CA HIS A 238 4.60 5.29 -16.69
C HIS A 238 5.39 4.58 -17.82
N ALA A 239 6.59 4.10 -17.50
CA ALA A 239 7.43 3.33 -18.42
C ALA A 239 6.86 1.95 -18.78
N TRP A 240 6.03 1.38 -17.92
CA TRP A 240 5.59 -0.02 -17.98
C TRP A 240 4.08 -0.14 -18.23
N SER A 241 3.32 0.94 -18.13
CA SER A 241 1.86 0.93 -18.25
C SER A 241 1.39 1.02 -19.70
N SER A 242 0.27 0.38 -20.02
CA SER A 242 -0.43 0.56 -21.31
C SER A 242 -1.01 1.97 -21.50
N GLU A 243 -1.23 2.68 -20.39
CA GLU A 243 -1.68 4.08 -20.41
C GLU A 243 -0.49 5.07 -20.46
N GLY A 244 0.74 4.57 -20.33
CA GLY A 244 1.98 5.35 -20.40
C GLY A 244 2.72 5.15 -21.73
N LEU A 245 4.00 5.51 -21.75
CA LEU A 245 4.82 5.45 -22.97
C LEU A 245 5.29 4.03 -23.33
N ASN A 246 5.17 3.08 -22.40
CA ASN A 246 5.60 1.69 -22.59
C ASN A 246 7.07 1.57 -23.09
N GLU A 247 7.91 2.48 -22.61
CA GLU A 247 9.33 2.57 -22.96
C GLU A 247 10.21 1.60 -22.18
N GLY A 248 9.68 1.00 -21.10
CA GLY A 248 10.41 0.11 -20.21
C GLY A 248 11.67 0.78 -19.65
N SER A 249 12.80 0.10 -19.74
CA SER A 249 14.09 0.58 -19.22
C SER A 249 14.64 1.84 -19.92
N ALA A 250 14.01 2.33 -20.98
CA ALA A 250 14.43 3.52 -21.73
C ALA A 250 13.74 4.82 -21.28
N HIS A 251 13.04 4.80 -20.14
CA HIS A 251 12.28 5.93 -19.61
C HIS A 251 12.97 6.53 -18.37
N GLU A 252 12.82 7.84 -18.17
CA GLU A 252 13.49 8.58 -17.07
C GLU A 252 13.07 8.11 -15.65
N SER A 253 11.96 7.38 -15.52
CA SER A 253 11.53 6.80 -14.25
C SER A 253 12.45 5.69 -13.73
N GLU A 254 13.36 5.17 -14.54
CA GLU A 254 14.35 4.19 -14.07
C GLU A 254 15.34 4.82 -13.08
N ILE A 255 15.58 6.13 -13.14
CA ILE A 255 16.47 6.83 -12.20
C ILE A 255 15.92 6.81 -10.75
N PRO A 256 14.70 7.31 -10.46
CA PRO A 256 14.15 7.23 -9.11
C PRO A 256 13.92 5.78 -8.65
N LEU A 257 13.62 4.84 -9.57
CA LEU A 257 13.57 3.42 -9.24
C LEU A 257 14.95 2.90 -8.78
N ALA A 258 16.02 3.22 -9.50
CA ALA A 258 17.37 2.83 -9.12
C ALA A 258 17.80 3.43 -7.78
N ALA A 259 17.46 4.70 -7.53
CA ALA A 259 17.69 5.34 -6.24
C ALA A 259 16.93 4.62 -5.11
N TRP A 260 15.66 4.28 -5.31
CA TRP A 260 14.88 3.54 -4.32
C TRP A 260 15.47 2.15 -4.06
N LEU A 261 15.79 1.39 -5.12
CA LEU A 261 16.41 0.06 -4.98
C LEU A 261 17.72 0.12 -4.20
N ALA A 262 18.61 1.06 -4.53
CA ALA A 262 19.90 1.23 -3.87
C ALA A 262 19.75 1.67 -2.41
N GLU A 263 18.80 2.56 -2.09
CA GLU A 263 18.48 2.96 -0.71
C GLU A 263 18.08 1.72 0.12
N ARG A 264 17.14 0.90 -0.38
CA ARG A 264 16.66 -0.30 0.31
C ARG A 264 17.76 -1.35 0.49
N VAL A 265 18.57 -1.61 -0.54
CA VAL A 265 19.75 -2.50 -0.44
C VAL A 265 20.66 -2.04 0.69
N TYR A 266 20.99 -0.74 0.73
CA TYR A 266 21.83 -0.21 1.79
C TYR A 266 21.15 -0.33 3.17
N MET A 267 19.86 -0.03 3.29
CA MET A 267 19.13 -0.24 4.55
C MET A 267 19.13 -1.71 5.01
N PHE A 268 19.05 -2.66 4.08
CA PHE A 268 19.12 -4.08 4.40
C PHE A 268 20.50 -4.48 4.93
N GLU A 269 21.57 -4.03 4.26
CA GLU A 269 22.96 -4.22 4.68
C GLU A 269 23.22 -3.65 6.07
N GLN A 270 22.66 -2.47 6.36
CA GLN A 270 22.76 -1.81 7.66
C GLN A 270 21.79 -2.37 8.71
N LYS A 271 21.01 -3.42 8.39
CA LYS A 271 19.97 -3.97 9.28
C LYS A 271 19.02 -2.90 9.80
N ALA A 272 18.76 -1.86 9.00
CA ALA A 272 17.88 -0.73 9.31
C ALA A 272 16.46 -0.92 8.78
N GLU A 273 16.24 -1.93 7.95
CA GLU A 273 14.96 -2.27 7.35
C GLU A 273 14.81 -3.80 7.27
N ASP A 274 13.62 -4.29 7.59
CA ASP A 274 13.33 -5.72 7.68
C ASP A 274 12.54 -6.21 6.46
N VAL A 275 11.69 -5.35 5.90
CA VAL A 275 10.81 -5.68 4.78
C VAL A 275 10.68 -4.49 3.83
N ALA A 276 10.70 -4.75 2.52
CA ALA A 276 10.35 -3.78 1.50
C ALA A 276 9.20 -4.31 0.65
N PHE A 277 8.20 -3.48 0.41
CA PHE A 277 7.06 -3.77 -0.46
C PHE A 277 7.10 -2.87 -1.69
N LEU A 278 6.71 -3.44 -2.83
CA LEU A 278 6.61 -2.71 -4.10
C LEU A 278 5.26 -3.01 -4.76
N GLU A 279 4.60 -1.97 -5.23
CA GLU A 279 3.44 -2.05 -6.10
C GLU A 279 3.76 -1.40 -7.44
N CYS A 280 3.34 -2.03 -8.53
CA CYS A 280 3.42 -1.45 -9.87
C CYS A 280 2.39 -2.08 -10.82
N THR A 281 2.35 -1.61 -12.08
CA THR A 281 1.55 -2.24 -13.14
C THR A 281 2.02 -3.67 -13.43
N PRO A 282 1.13 -4.61 -13.84
CA PRO A 282 1.49 -6.02 -14.08
C PRO A 282 2.59 -6.26 -15.12
N ARG A 283 2.86 -5.28 -16.00
CA ARG A 283 3.94 -5.36 -17.00
C ARG A 283 5.32 -5.06 -16.42
N PHE A 284 5.40 -4.51 -15.21
CA PHE A 284 6.67 -4.28 -14.54
C PHE A 284 7.25 -5.63 -14.09
N PRO A 285 8.50 -5.98 -14.47
CA PRO A 285 9.10 -7.27 -14.16
C PRO A 285 9.60 -7.34 -12.70
N ALA A 286 8.69 -7.20 -11.73
CA ALA A 286 9.02 -7.06 -10.31
C ALA A 286 9.86 -8.24 -9.78
N GLN A 287 9.44 -9.49 -10.02
CA GLN A 287 10.16 -10.67 -9.53
C GLN A 287 11.62 -10.66 -10.01
N GLN A 288 11.84 -10.50 -11.32
CA GLN A 288 13.16 -10.52 -11.91
C GLN A 288 14.03 -9.38 -11.35
N ARG A 289 13.54 -8.14 -11.43
CA ARG A 289 14.31 -6.96 -11.03
C ARG A 289 14.67 -6.97 -9.56
N LEU A 290 13.73 -7.35 -8.70
CA LEU A 290 14.00 -7.44 -7.27
C LEU A 290 14.92 -8.61 -6.95
N SER A 291 14.81 -9.76 -7.63
CA SER A 291 15.71 -10.91 -7.42
C SER A 291 17.15 -10.59 -7.86
N GLU A 292 17.34 -9.90 -8.98
CA GLU A 292 18.65 -9.44 -9.46
C GLU A 292 19.34 -8.52 -8.44
N VAL A 293 18.58 -7.65 -7.77
CA VAL A 293 19.11 -6.66 -6.82
C VAL A 293 19.26 -7.21 -5.40
N PHE A 294 18.26 -7.95 -4.91
CA PHE A 294 18.18 -8.38 -3.51
C PHE A 294 18.50 -9.85 -3.31
N GLY A 295 18.73 -10.66 -4.34
CA GLY A 295 18.85 -12.12 -4.21
C GLY A 295 19.90 -12.60 -3.20
N ALA A 296 20.95 -11.81 -2.97
CA ALA A 296 21.98 -12.09 -1.96
C ALA A 296 21.61 -11.65 -0.53
N LEU A 297 20.65 -10.74 -0.37
CA LEU A 297 20.28 -10.11 0.91
C LEU A 297 18.89 -10.53 1.39
N GLY A 298 18.00 -10.95 0.50
CA GLY A 298 16.59 -11.12 0.81
C GLY A 298 15.88 -12.19 -0.02
N LYS A 299 14.77 -12.68 0.54
CA LYS A 299 13.80 -13.49 -0.21
C LYS A 299 12.83 -12.57 -0.93
N VAL A 300 12.61 -12.83 -2.22
CA VAL A 300 11.78 -11.99 -3.10
C VAL A 300 10.57 -12.79 -3.56
N PHE A 301 9.38 -12.23 -3.33
CA PHE A 301 8.12 -12.76 -3.84
C PHE A 301 7.38 -11.68 -4.60
N ALA A 302 6.84 -12.01 -5.77
CA ALA A 302 5.98 -11.10 -6.53
C ALA A 302 4.88 -11.87 -7.25
N TRP A 303 3.66 -11.32 -7.20
CA TRP A 303 2.54 -11.84 -7.95
C TRP A 303 1.63 -10.71 -8.43
N THR A 304 0.78 -11.03 -9.40
CA THR A 304 -0.25 -10.09 -9.84
C THR A 304 -1.48 -10.29 -8.94
N ASP A 305 -2.04 -9.20 -8.42
CA ASP A 305 -3.30 -9.14 -7.68
C ASP A 305 -4.15 -7.95 -8.17
N GLY A 306 -5.44 -7.91 -7.89
CA GLY A 306 -6.31 -6.81 -8.27
C GLY A 306 -7.61 -6.78 -7.47
N PRO A 307 -8.20 -5.58 -7.28
CA PRO A 307 -9.39 -5.41 -6.45
C PRO A 307 -10.59 -6.23 -6.94
N GLU A 308 -10.63 -6.60 -8.22
CA GLU A 308 -11.63 -7.52 -8.78
C GLU A 308 -11.70 -8.88 -8.09
N TRP A 309 -10.59 -9.37 -7.55
CA TRP A 309 -10.55 -10.66 -6.87
C TRP A 309 -11.07 -10.50 -5.44
N HIS A 310 -10.84 -9.34 -4.83
CA HIS A 310 -11.37 -8.99 -3.51
C HIS A 310 -12.83 -8.49 -3.56
N GLY A 311 -13.63 -8.96 -4.53
CA GLY A 311 -15.04 -8.59 -4.67
C GLY A 311 -15.31 -7.13 -5.03
N TRP A 312 -14.30 -6.35 -5.41
CA TRP A 312 -14.50 -4.97 -5.86
C TRP A 312 -14.90 -4.93 -7.33
N PRO A 313 -15.85 -4.08 -7.73
CA PRO A 313 -16.37 -4.11 -9.08
C PRO A 313 -15.51 -3.28 -10.06
N HIS A 314 -14.19 -3.40 -9.97
CA HIS A 314 -13.24 -2.68 -10.80
C HIS A 314 -12.04 -3.55 -11.16
N ARG A 315 -11.71 -3.64 -12.46
CA ARG A 315 -10.51 -4.34 -12.93
C ARG A 315 -9.30 -3.42 -12.85
N ARG A 316 -8.38 -3.69 -11.92
CA ARG A 316 -7.15 -2.89 -11.80
C ARG A 316 -6.01 -3.70 -11.23
N ARG A 317 -5.61 -4.72 -11.97
CA ARG A 317 -4.46 -5.56 -11.62
C ARG A 317 -3.19 -4.75 -11.40
N ARG A 318 -2.39 -5.23 -10.46
CA ARG A 318 -1.08 -4.74 -10.05
C ARG A 318 -0.16 -5.92 -9.78
N VAL A 319 1.13 -5.72 -10.05
CA VAL A 319 2.14 -6.60 -9.46
C VAL A 319 2.43 -6.07 -8.06
N LEU A 320 2.28 -6.94 -7.07
CA LEU A 320 2.61 -6.71 -5.68
C LEU A 320 3.82 -7.57 -5.36
N ALA A 321 4.82 -6.98 -4.75
CA ALA A 321 6.05 -7.66 -4.40
C ALA A 321 6.47 -7.34 -2.97
N VAL A 322 7.12 -8.32 -2.34
CA VAL A 322 7.72 -8.22 -1.02
C VAL A 322 9.15 -8.75 -1.08
N VAL A 323 10.06 -8.03 -0.43
CA VAL A 323 11.43 -8.43 -0.19
C VAL A 323 11.64 -8.53 1.31
N VAL A 324 12.02 -9.70 1.80
CA VAL A 324 12.28 -9.95 3.23
C VAL A 324 13.78 -9.99 3.47
N ASN A 325 14.30 -9.09 4.31
CA ASN A 325 15.72 -9.04 4.66
C ASN A 325 16.12 -10.28 5.44
N THR A 326 16.92 -11.16 4.85
CA THR A 326 17.34 -12.42 5.49
C THR A 326 18.30 -12.19 6.65
N LEU A 327 18.87 -11.00 6.81
CA LEU A 327 19.73 -10.66 7.94
C LEU A 327 18.93 -10.39 9.22
N THR A 328 17.73 -9.85 9.11
CA THR A 328 16.92 -9.39 10.26
C THR A 328 15.55 -10.05 10.36
N ALA A 329 15.11 -10.76 9.32
CA ALA A 329 13.82 -11.44 9.28
C ALA A 329 13.90 -12.78 8.53
N SER A 330 12.88 -13.60 8.71
CA SER A 330 12.69 -14.89 8.05
C SER A 330 11.29 -14.97 7.46
N TRP A 331 11.19 -15.47 6.23
CA TRP A 331 9.92 -15.94 5.65
C TRP A 331 9.71 -17.41 6.03
N VAL A 332 8.57 -17.70 6.66
CA VAL A 332 8.17 -19.04 7.11
C VAL A 332 6.99 -19.62 6.34
N GLY A 333 6.35 -18.80 5.49
CA GLY A 333 5.33 -19.29 4.56
C GLY A 333 5.90 -20.17 3.46
N ASP A 334 5.01 -20.74 2.65
CA ASP A 334 5.41 -21.47 1.45
C ASP A 334 6.24 -20.55 0.53
N THR A 335 7.20 -21.13 -0.18
CA THR A 335 8.03 -20.41 -1.15
C THR A 335 7.53 -20.58 -2.57
N ASP A 336 6.65 -21.55 -2.84
CA ASP A 336 6.04 -21.73 -4.14
C ASP A 336 5.03 -20.61 -4.38
N VAL A 337 5.31 -19.77 -5.38
CA VAL A 337 4.45 -18.65 -5.77
C VAL A 337 3.06 -19.13 -6.22
N SER A 338 2.94 -20.35 -6.76
CA SER A 338 1.65 -20.93 -7.11
C SER A 338 0.85 -21.26 -5.85
N VAL A 339 1.47 -21.85 -4.84
CA VAL A 339 0.85 -22.09 -3.54
C VAL A 339 0.54 -20.79 -2.81
N LEU A 340 1.41 -19.77 -2.90
CA LEU A 340 1.13 -18.45 -2.32
C LEU A 340 -0.03 -17.75 -3.03
N LYS A 341 -0.11 -17.89 -4.36
CA LYS A 341 -1.27 -17.44 -5.11
C LYS A 341 -2.50 -18.22 -4.69
N ASP A 342 -2.43 -19.53 -4.53
CA ASP A 342 -3.57 -20.36 -4.14
C ASP A 342 -3.95 -20.15 -2.69
N ALA A 343 -3.03 -19.82 -1.79
CA ALA A 343 -3.32 -19.43 -0.41
C ALA A 343 -3.96 -18.03 -0.38
N ASN A 344 -3.43 -17.08 -1.15
CA ASN A 344 -4.04 -15.77 -1.35
C ASN A 344 -5.40 -15.90 -2.07
N TYR A 345 -5.55 -16.84 -3.00
CA TYR A 345 -6.81 -17.09 -3.70
C TYR A 345 -7.76 -17.88 -2.84
N SER A 346 -7.31 -18.77 -1.98
CA SER A 346 -8.16 -19.45 -0.99
C SER A 346 -8.63 -18.46 0.06
N PHE A 347 -7.79 -17.47 0.39
CA PHE A 347 -8.14 -16.30 1.18
C PHE A 347 -9.10 -15.34 0.45
N VAL A 348 -8.97 -15.22 -0.87
CA VAL A 348 -9.78 -14.32 -1.71
C VAL A 348 -11.07 -14.99 -2.21
N ARG A 349 -11.12 -16.32 -2.27
CA ARG A 349 -12.32 -17.14 -2.48
C ARG A 349 -13.34 -16.90 -1.38
N TRP A 350 -12.94 -16.24 -0.28
CA TRP A 350 -13.87 -15.70 0.68
C TRP A 350 -14.76 -14.55 0.12
N PHE A 351 -14.60 -14.16 -1.15
CA PHE A 351 -15.38 -13.10 -1.79
C PHE A 351 -15.92 -13.61 -3.14
N PRO A 352 -17.24 -13.63 -3.39
CA PRO A 352 -17.79 -14.26 -4.57
C PRO A 352 -17.50 -13.44 -5.81
N LEU A 353 -17.23 -14.15 -6.90
CA LEU A 353 -17.16 -13.66 -8.26
C LEU A 353 -18.54 -13.16 -8.71
N GLY A 354 -18.93 -11.97 -8.26
CA GLY A 354 -20.22 -11.36 -8.62
C GLY A 354 -20.18 -9.84 -8.70
N GLY A 355 -18.99 -9.24 -8.74
CA GLY A 355 -18.82 -7.78 -8.67
C GLY A 355 -19.51 -7.00 -9.80
N ILE A 356 -19.73 -7.60 -10.97
CA ILE A 356 -20.27 -6.88 -12.14
C ILE A 356 -21.78 -6.69 -12.05
N GLN A 357 -22.51 -7.76 -11.73
CA GLN A 357 -23.95 -7.67 -11.49
C GLN A 357 -24.23 -6.68 -10.34
N ARG A 358 -23.37 -6.72 -9.32
CA ARG A 358 -23.43 -5.79 -8.18
C ARG A 358 -23.06 -4.35 -8.52
N LEU A 359 -22.23 -4.10 -9.54
CA LEU A 359 -21.98 -2.74 -10.00
C LEU A 359 -23.28 -2.07 -10.47
N ARG A 360 -24.20 -2.84 -11.07
CA ARG A 360 -25.52 -2.33 -11.47
C ARG A 360 -26.35 -1.97 -10.25
N ASP A 361 -26.45 -2.85 -9.25
CA ASP A 361 -27.17 -2.58 -7.99
C ASP A 361 -26.59 -1.36 -7.26
N TRP A 362 -25.26 -1.19 -7.28
CA TRP A 362 -24.58 -0.02 -6.73
C TRP A 362 -24.85 1.26 -7.53
N GLN A 363 -24.91 1.17 -8.85
CA GLN A 363 -25.29 2.31 -9.71
C GLN A 363 -26.74 2.71 -9.47
N GLU A 364 -27.63 1.74 -9.29
CA GLU A 364 -29.04 1.97 -8.96
C GLU A 364 -29.17 2.64 -7.59
N LEU A 365 -28.52 2.12 -6.55
CA LEU A 365 -28.47 2.75 -5.22
C LEU A 365 -27.88 4.17 -5.27
N TYR A 366 -26.84 4.39 -6.09
CA TYR A 366 -26.27 5.73 -6.31
C TYR A 366 -27.28 6.69 -6.94
N HIS A 367 -28.04 6.23 -7.94
CA HIS A 367 -29.07 7.03 -8.59
C HIS A 367 -30.25 7.33 -7.64
N GLU A 368 -30.67 6.35 -6.82
CA GLU A 368 -31.68 6.54 -5.78
C GLU A 368 -31.24 7.59 -4.76
N LYS A 369 -30.02 7.48 -4.22
CA LYS A 369 -29.50 8.43 -3.22
C LYS A 369 -29.25 9.82 -3.77
N LEU A 370 -28.87 9.95 -5.04
CA LEU A 370 -28.80 11.25 -5.71
C LEU A 370 -30.18 11.90 -5.87
N ALA A 371 -31.22 11.10 -6.13
CA ALA A 371 -32.58 11.60 -6.27
C ALA A 371 -33.15 12.08 -4.93
N GLU A 372 -32.75 11.47 -3.81
CA GLU A 372 -33.16 11.86 -2.45
C GLU A 372 -32.58 13.21 -1.99
N SER A 373 -31.41 13.64 -2.50
CA SER A 373 -30.77 14.89 -2.07
C SER A 373 -29.90 15.53 -3.18
N PRO A 374 -30.48 16.38 -4.05
CA PRO A 374 -29.80 16.95 -5.22
C PRO A 374 -28.76 18.05 -4.90
N SER A 375 -28.41 18.28 -3.62
CA SER A 375 -27.43 19.31 -3.25
C SER A 375 -26.00 18.89 -3.63
N CYS A 376 -25.24 19.83 -4.21
CA CYS A 376 -23.87 19.62 -4.72
C CYS A 376 -22.88 19.10 -3.65
N GLU A 377 -23.13 19.38 -2.37
CA GLU A 377 -22.30 18.91 -1.25
C GLU A 377 -22.40 17.38 -1.05
N HIS A 378 -23.53 16.76 -1.41
CA HIS A 378 -23.69 15.30 -1.33
C HIS A 378 -22.96 14.56 -2.45
N SER A 379 -22.76 15.20 -3.61
CA SER A 379 -21.95 14.59 -4.69
C SER A 379 -20.47 14.45 -4.30
N TYR A 380 -19.95 15.38 -3.49
CA TYR A 380 -18.64 15.28 -2.85
C TYR A 380 -18.60 14.18 -1.79
N ALA A 381 -19.60 14.15 -0.90
CA ALA A 381 -19.70 13.16 0.16
C ALA A 381 -19.86 11.72 -0.40
N MET A 382 -20.53 11.52 -1.53
CA MET A 382 -20.85 10.19 -2.06
C MET A 382 -19.77 9.58 -2.96
N TRP A 383 -18.99 10.40 -3.67
CA TRP A 383 -17.72 9.95 -4.25
C TRP A 383 -16.72 9.56 -3.16
N ILE A 384 -16.77 10.27 -2.03
CA ILE A 384 -16.02 9.91 -0.84
C ILE A 384 -16.63 8.65 -0.22
N ILE A 385 -17.95 8.44 -0.15
CA ILE A 385 -18.56 7.18 0.31
C ILE A 385 -18.12 5.97 -0.53
N LEU A 386 -17.92 6.16 -1.85
CA LEU A 386 -17.36 5.15 -2.76
C LEU A 386 -15.84 4.89 -2.57
N LEU A 387 -15.14 5.73 -1.80
CA LEU A 387 -13.69 5.64 -1.53
C LEU A 387 -13.33 5.45 -0.05
N VAL A 388 -14.22 5.89 0.84
CA VAL A 388 -14.08 6.12 2.28
C VAL A 388 -15.50 6.33 2.83
N VAL A 389 -16.19 5.27 3.26
CA VAL A 389 -17.58 5.33 3.71
C VAL A 389 -17.81 6.47 4.73
N LYS A 390 -18.71 7.41 4.41
CA LYS A 390 -19.34 8.32 5.38
C LYS A 390 -20.86 8.10 5.32
N VAL A 391 -21.44 7.46 6.33
CA VAL A 391 -22.89 7.55 6.54
C VAL A 391 -23.18 8.93 7.15
N PRO A 392 -24.18 9.69 6.66
CA PRO A 392 -24.63 10.89 7.35
C PRO A 392 -25.22 10.49 8.71
N VAL A 393 -24.57 10.91 9.79
CA VAL A 393 -25.18 11.01 11.12
C VAL A 393 -25.79 12.41 11.16
N GLU A 394 -27.13 12.46 11.21
CA GLU A 394 -28.07 13.60 11.34
C GLU A 394 -29.16 13.42 10.26
N ALA A 395 -30.45 13.18 10.51
CA ALA A 395 -31.26 13.50 11.69
C ALA A 395 -32.39 12.46 11.89
N SER A 396 -32.19 11.53 12.81
CA SER A 396 -33.31 10.91 13.54
C SER A 396 -32.97 10.92 15.02
N CYS A 397 -33.91 11.38 15.83
CA CYS A 397 -33.77 11.60 17.27
C CYS A 397 -33.69 10.27 18.04
N GLY A 398 -32.60 9.53 17.87
CA GLY A 398 -32.27 8.33 18.63
C GLY A 398 -30.77 8.30 18.94
N PRO A 399 -30.36 7.72 20.09
CA PRO A 399 -28.94 7.57 20.40
C PRO A 399 -28.25 6.80 19.28
N PRO A 400 -27.05 7.22 18.84
CA PRO A 400 -26.35 6.58 17.74
C PRO A 400 -26.14 5.10 18.08
N ASN A 401 -26.73 4.20 17.28
CA ASN A 401 -26.40 2.79 17.35
C ASN A 401 -24.88 2.64 17.14
N SER A 402 -24.23 2.14 18.18
CA SER A 402 -22.83 2.35 18.54
C SER A 402 -21.79 1.70 17.64
N LEU A 403 -22.17 0.86 16.66
CA LEU A 403 -21.17 0.10 15.88
C LEU A 403 -20.40 0.98 14.88
N MET A 404 -21.03 1.82 14.06
CA MET A 404 -20.28 2.55 13.02
C MET A 404 -19.38 3.67 13.57
N ALA A 405 -19.75 4.29 14.69
CA ALA A 405 -18.89 5.24 15.40
C ALA A 405 -17.62 4.58 15.97
N GLN A 406 -17.63 3.25 16.19
CA GLN A 406 -16.46 2.50 16.63
C GLN A 406 -15.50 2.11 15.49
N TRP A 407 -15.97 1.96 14.24
CA TRP A 407 -15.12 1.53 13.11
C TRP A 407 -14.32 2.66 12.47
N TYR A 408 -14.92 3.85 12.40
CA TYR A 408 -14.43 4.96 11.56
C TYR A 408 -13.78 6.18 12.25
N PRO A 409 -13.49 6.24 13.57
CA PRO A 409 -13.16 7.52 14.21
C PRO A 409 -11.77 8.08 13.85
N PHE A 410 -10.82 7.27 13.35
CA PHE A 410 -9.43 7.74 13.22
C PHE A 410 -9.00 8.13 11.79
N VAL A 411 -9.37 7.37 10.75
CA VAL A 411 -8.76 7.57 9.43
C VAL A 411 -9.59 8.47 8.51
N ALA A 412 -10.90 8.24 8.41
CA ALA A 412 -11.77 9.04 7.54
C ALA A 412 -11.96 10.49 7.99
N PRO A 413 -12.17 10.80 9.29
CA PRO A 413 -12.40 12.19 9.72
C PRO A 413 -11.17 13.07 9.44
N ASN A 414 -9.97 12.52 9.62
CA ASN A 414 -8.72 13.22 9.35
C ASN A 414 -8.52 13.43 7.85
N LYS A 415 -8.68 12.40 7.01
CA LYS A 415 -8.56 12.55 5.55
C LYS A 415 -9.59 13.53 4.98
N MET A 416 -10.82 13.52 5.48
CA MET A 416 -11.85 14.47 5.09
C MET A 416 -11.49 15.91 5.46
N THR A 417 -10.99 16.10 6.67
CA THR A 417 -10.51 17.40 7.13
C THR A 417 -9.35 17.89 6.27
N VAL A 418 -8.40 17.00 5.96
CA VAL A 418 -7.28 17.30 5.05
C VAL A 418 -7.76 17.65 3.64
N MET A 419 -8.70 16.88 3.07
CA MET A 419 -9.23 17.18 1.73
C MET A 419 -9.93 18.53 1.67
N LYS A 420 -10.65 18.91 2.73
CA LYS A 420 -11.26 20.24 2.86
C LYS A 420 -10.20 21.34 2.98
N LYS A 421 -9.22 21.18 3.87
CA LYS A 421 -8.14 22.15 4.10
C LYS A 421 -7.24 22.37 2.87
N THR A 422 -7.04 21.33 2.07
CA THR A 422 -6.20 21.41 0.86
C THR A 422 -6.92 21.97 -0.36
N SER A 423 -8.21 22.29 -0.24
CA SER A 423 -9.05 22.88 -1.30
C SER A 423 -8.92 22.15 -2.63
N LEU A 424 -9.00 20.82 -2.61
CA LEU A 424 -8.87 20.00 -3.81
C LEU A 424 -10.08 20.18 -4.73
N THR A 425 -9.83 20.36 -6.03
CA THR A 425 -10.91 20.37 -7.02
C THR A 425 -11.49 18.95 -7.21
N PRO A 426 -12.73 18.81 -7.71
CA PRO A 426 -13.32 17.48 -7.97
C PRO A 426 -12.45 16.62 -8.89
N ALA A 427 -11.80 17.23 -9.88
CA ALA A 427 -10.89 16.54 -10.81
C ALA A 427 -9.62 16.05 -10.09
N GLN A 428 -9.08 16.83 -9.16
CA GLN A 428 -7.95 16.42 -8.33
C GLN A 428 -8.35 15.26 -7.41
N ILE A 429 -9.50 15.34 -6.74
CA ILE A 429 -10.03 14.26 -5.91
C ILE A 429 -10.21 12.99 -6.73
N LYS A 430 -10.83 13.07 -7.91
CA LYS A 430 -10.98 11.92 -8.81
C LYS A 430 -9.63 11.30 -9.21
N THR A 431 -8.63 12.13 -9.47
CA THR A 431 -7.28 11.67 -9.81
C THR A 431 -6.65 10.91 -8.65
N LEU A 432 -6.78 11.46 -7.44
CA LEU A 432 -6.24 10.86 -6.22
C LEU A 432 -6.99 9.58 -5.82
N ALA A 433 -8.32 9.62 -5.88
CA ALA A 433 -9.25 8.50 -5.68
C ALA A 433 -8.94 7.31 -6.58
N GLY A 434 -8.57 7.61 -7.84
CA GLY A 434 -8.09 6.61 -8.76
C GLY A 434 -6.98 5.76 -8.13
N ASN A 435 -6.08 6.39 -7.37
CA ASN A 435 -4.94 5.71 -6.77
C ASN A 435 -5.31 4.95 -5.48
N SER A 436 -6.38 5.32 -4.78
CA SER A 436 -6.81 4.65 -3.54
C SER A 436 -7.67 3.41 -3.72
N MET A 437 -8.12 3.11 -4.95
CA MET A 437 -8.86 1.88 -5.26
C MET A 437 -8.05 0.57 -5.02
N HIS A 438 -6.81 0.67 -4.57
CA HIS A 438 -5.94 -0.46 -4.19
C HIS A 438 -5.91 -0.75 -2.71
N LEU A 439 -6.61 0.03 -1.88
CA LEU A 439 -6.50 -0.05 -0.43
C LEU A 439 -6.72 -1.48 0.08
N ARG A 440 -7.75 -2.15 -0.44
CA ARG A 440 -8.08 -3.52 -0.09
C ARG A 440 -7.02 -4.52 -0.51
N THR A 441 -6.60 -4.45 -1.77
CA THR A 441 -5.55 -5.33 -2.30
C THR A 441 -4.23 -5.13 -1.56
N GLN A 442 -3.84 -3.89 -1.27
CA GLN A 442 -2.66 -3.56 -0.48
C GLN A 442 -2.75 -4.11 0.95
N MET A 443 -3.88 -3.90 1.63
CA MET A 443 -4.06 -4.39 3.00
C MET A 443 -3.99 -5.91 3.06
N THR A 444 -4.77 -6.60 2.23
CA THR A 444 -4.76 -8.08 2.16
C THR A 444 -3.35 -8.59 1.92
N PHE A 445 -2.66 -8.04 0.92
CA PHE A 445 -1.30 -8.43 0.58
C PHE A 445 -0.31 -8.22 1.73
N MET A 446 -0.31 -7.03 2.34
CA MET A 446 0.64 -6.71 3.41
C MET A 446 0.36 -7.54 4.66
N LEU A 447 -0.89 -7.67 5.11
CA LEU A 447 -1.22 -8.48 6.28
C LEU A 447 -0.90 -9.96 6.06
N PHE A 448 -1.18 -10.49 4.87
CA PHE A 448 -0.78 -11.84 4.49
C PHE A 448 0.74 -12.00 4.62
N CYS A 449 1.53 -11.09 4.04
CA CYS A 449 2.99 -11.15 4.14
C CYS A 449 3.47 -11.06 5.60
N LEU A 450 2.88 -10.18 6.40
CA LEU A 450 3.24 -10.02 7.82
C LEU A 450 2.98 -11.28 8.63
N ALA A 451 1.91 -12.00 8.33
CA ALA A 451 1.62 -13.28 8.95
C ALA A 451 2.70 -14.34 8.63
N GLN A 452 3.45 -14.20 7.53
CA GLN A 452 4.52 -15.12 7.11
C GLN A 452 5.93 -14.66 7.51
N ILE A 453 6.06 -13.54 8.22
CA ILE A 453 7.37 -12.94 8.55
C ILE A 453 7.63 -13.06 10.05
N ILE A 454 8.83 -13.55 10.39
CA ILE A 454 9.36 -13.56 11.76
C ILE A 454 10.57 -12.63 11.81
N LYS A 455 10.57 -11.65 12.72
CA LYS A 455 11.76 -10.83 12.99
C LYS A 455 12.75 -11.64 13.81
N LYS A 456 14.01 -11.68 13.37
CA LYS A 456 15.12 -12.30 14.11
C LYS A 456 15.46 -11.40 15.29
N GLN A 457 15.46 -11.97 16.48
CA GLN A 457 15.84 -11.24 17.68
C GLN A 457 17.34 -10.91 17.64
N SER A 458 17.69 -9.62 17.75
CA SER A 458 19.06 -9.15 17.84
C SER A 458 19.56 -9.32 19.28
N GLY A 459 20.13 -10.48 19.61
CA GLY A 459 20.91 -10.68 20.84
C GLY A 459 20.46 -11.86 21.73
N ARG A 460 21.41 -12.38 22.52
CA ARG A 460 21.27 -13.55 23.42
C ARG A 460 20.20 -13.40 24.53
N ALA A 461 19.60 -12.22 24.72
CA ALA A 461 18.87 -11.88 25.94
C ALA A 461 17.33 -11.98 25.86
N SER A 462 16.71 -12.16 24.69
CA SER A 462 15.23 -12.11 24.58
C SER A 462 14.52 -13.47 24.53
N LEU A 463 15.24 -14.59 24.50
CA LEU A 463 14.62 -15.92 24.56
C LEU A 463 14.04 -16.26 25.95
N SER A 464 14.41 -15.56 27.01
CA SER A 464 13.90 -15.85 28.36
C SER A 464 12.48 -15.33 28.63
N ARG A 465 11.89 -14.55 27.72
CA ARG A 465 10.54 -13.97 27.91
C ARG A 465 9.43 -14.62 27.11
N ALA A 466 9.75 -15.43 26.09
CA ALA A 466 8.72 -16.06 25.27
C ALA A 466 8.28 -17.43 25.83
N SER A 467 9.18 -18.17 26.49
CA SER A 467 8.85 -19.48 27.07
C SER A 467 8.03 -19.37 28.36
N THR A 468 8.05 -18.24 29.07
CA THR A 468 7.28 -18.05 30.30
C THR A 468 5.79 -17.79 30.08
N TRP A 469 5.33 -17.56 28.84
CA TRP A 469 3.89 -17.34 28.58
C TRP A 469 3.08 -18.63 28.48
N MET A 470 3.72 -19.81 28.37
CA MET A 470 3.01 -21.09 28.33
C MET A 470 2.85 -21.74 29.71
N ASP A 471 3.55 -21.25 30.75
CA ASP A 471 3.52 -21.88 32.08
C ASP A 471 2.57 -21.17 33.07
N ASP A 472 2.08 -19.96 32.77
CA ASP A 472 1.27 -19.15 33.71
C ASP A 472 -0.26 -19.40 33.61
N GLU A 473 -0.75 -20.24 32.69
CA GLU A 473 -2.19 -20.61 32.60
C GLU A 473 -2.53 -21.98 33.26
N GLU A 474 -1.57 -22.67 33.86
CA GLU A 474 -1.78 -23.93 34.61
C GLU A 474 -1.68 -23.81 36.15
N GLN A 475 -1.76 -22.59 36.71
CA GLN A 475 -1.91 -22.35 38.16
C GLN A 475 -3.11 -21.46 38.46
#